data_AF-A0A918VYD0-F1
#
_entry.id   AF-A0A918VYD0-F1
#
_cell.length_a   1.000
_cell.length_b   1.000
_cell.length_c   1.000
_cell.angle_alpha   90.00
_cell.angle_beta   90.00
_cell.angle_gamma   90.00
#
_symmetry.space_group_name_H-M   'P 1'
#
loop_
_entity.id
_entity.type
_entity.pdbx_description
1 polymer ?
#
loop_
_entity_poly.entity_id
_entity_poly.type
_entity_poly.pdbx_seq_one_letter_code
_entity_poly.pdbx_strand_id
1 'polypeptide(L)' 'MQGTEFALIKTNSTSEKYLNNFLMTLLMIYNRIDELLDIIRRNPEDQDLLFNSEMELTYLESLREELEEDH' A
#
# COMPACT_ATOMS: atom_id res chain seq x y z
N MET A 1 -23.16 -0.20 -0.46
CA MET A 1 -21.84 -0.85 -0.62
C MET A 1 -22.08 -2.16 -1.35
N GLN A 2 -21.68 -2.23 -2.61
CA GLN A 2 -21.58 -3.49 -3.35
C GLN A 2 -20.22 -3.46 -4.04
N GLY A 3 -19.42 -4.47 -3.72
CA GLY A 3 -18.01 -4.55 -4.06
C GLY A 3 -17.77 -4.60 -5.55
N THR A 4 -16.77 -3.86 -6.00
CA THR A 4 -16.20 -3.99 -7.33
C THR A 4 -15.39 -5.28 -7.37
N GLU A 5 -15.99 -6.30 -7.95
CA GLU A 5 -15.36 -7.57 -8.32
C GLU A 5 -14.35 -7.26 -9.45
N PHE A 6 -13.06 -7.26 -9.12
CA PHE A 6 -11.98 -7.07 -10.09
C PHE A 6 -11.94 -8.30 -11.02
N ALA A 7 -12.46 -8.16 -12.23
CA ALA A 7 -12.45 -9.21 -13.24
C ALA A 7 -11.01 -9.56 -13.63
N LEU A 8 -10.57 -10.78 -13.30
CA LEU A 8 -9.31 -11.38 -13.73
C LEU A 8 -9.34 -11.64 -15.24
N ILE A 9 -8.80 -10.70 -16.02
CA ILE A 9 -8.52 -10.88 -17.44
C ILE A 9 -7.32 -11.85 -17.56
N LYS A 10 -7.56 -13.04 -18.14
CA LYS A 10 -6.53 -14.04 -18.47
C LYS A 10 -5.69 -13.57 -19.66
N THR A 11 -4.42 -13.25 -19.46
CA THR A 11 -3.42 -13.11 -20.53
C THR A 11 -2.03 -13.52 -20.02
N ASN A 12 -1.38 -14.45 -20.74
CA ASN A 12 -0.01 -14.99 -20.61
C ASN A 12 0.60 -15.10 -19.17
N SER A 13 1.10 -16.29 -18.83
CA SER A 13 1.57 -16.62 -17.47
C SER A 13 2.65 -15.70 -16.88
N THR A 14 3.38 -14.97 -17.73
CA THR A 14 4.41 -14.04 -17.32
C THR A 14 3.78 -12.70 -16.90
N SER A 15 2.87 -12.16 -17.71
CA SER A 15 2.08 -10.97 -17.40
C SER A 15 1.19 -11.17 -16.17
N GLU A 16 0.57 -12.34 -16.00
CA GLU A 16 -0.16 -12.69 -14.77
C GLU A 16 0.73 -12.71 -13.53
N LYS A 17 1.96 -13.23 -13.62
CA LYS A 17 2.90 -13.24 -12.50
C LYS A 17 3.38 -11.82 -12.14
N TYR A 18 3.66 -10.99 -13.13
CA TYR A 18 4.02 -9.58 -12.91
C TYR A 18 2.85 -8.80 -12.31
N LEU A 19 1.64 -8.95 -12.84
CA LEU A 19 0.43 -8.32 -12.31
C LEU A 19 0.12 -8.79 -10.88
N ASN A 20 0.24 -10.10 -10.59
CA ASN A 20 0.03 -10.62 -9.25
C ASN A 20 1.05 -10.08 -8.26
N ASN A 21 2.33 -9.99 -8.64
CA ASN A 21 3.36 -9.40 -7.79
C ASN A 21 3.11 -7.91 -7.56
N PHE A 22 2.71 -7.18 -8.60
CA PHE A 22 2.34 -5.77 -8.50
C PHE A 22 1.20 -5.54 -7.51
N LEU A 23 0.10 -6.27 -7.67
CA LEU A 23 -1.07 -6.17 -6.79
C LEU A 23 -0.73 -6.57 -5.34
N MET A 24 0.12 -7.58 -5.15
CA MET A 24 0.59 -7.97 -3.82
C MET A 24 1.44 -6.87 -3.17
N THR A 25 2.34 -6.23 -3.92
CA THR A 25 3.15 -5.12 -3.41
C THR A 25 2.27 -3.94 -2.99
N LEU A 26 1.31 -3.54 -3.85
CA LEU A 26 0.36 -2.47 -3.49
C LEU A 26 -0.44 -2.82 -2.23
N LEU A 27 -0.96 -4.05 -2.14
CA LEU A 27 -1.70 -4.51 -0.96
C LEU A 27 -0.85 -4.42 0.32
N MET A 28 0.43 -4.79 0.26
CA MET A 28 1.35 -4.66 1.40
C MET A 28 1.55 -3.20 1.79
N ILE A 29 1.69 -2.29 0.82
CA ILE A 29 1.83 -0.85 1.08
C ILE A 29 0.58 -0.31 1.76
N TYR A 30 -0.62 -0.60 1.24
CA TYR A 30 -1.88 -0.18 1.85
C TYR A 30 -2.03 -0.68 3.29
N ASN A 31 -1.79 -1.99 3.53
CA ASN A 31 -1.84 -2.55 4.87
C ASN A 31 -0.86 -1.86 5.83
N ARG A 32 0.35 -1.55 5.36
CA ARG A 32 1.37 -0.90 6.19
C ARG A 32 1.01 0.54 6.52
N ILE A 33 0.45 1.28 5.56
CA ILE A 33 -0.08 2.63 5.79
C ILE A 33 -1.17 2.59 6.87
N ASP A 34 -2.13 1.66 6.75
CA ASP A 34 -3.20 1.51 7.74
C ASP A 34 -2.65 1.19 9.14
N GLU A 35 -1.65 0.30 9.24
CA GLU A 35 -0.96 0.00 10.50
C GLU A 35 -0.29 1.24 11.12
N LEU A 36 0.43 2.02 10.32
CA LEU A 36 1.12 3.23 10.79
C LEU A 36 0.12 4.29 11.28
N LEU A 37 -0.98 4.48 10.56
CA LEU A 37 -2.05 5.38 10.99
C LEU A 37 -2.66 4.94 12.33
N ASP A 38 -2.86 3.64 12.52
CA ASP A 38 -3.36 3.09 13.79
C ASP A 38 -2.34 3.22 14.94
N ILE A 39 -1.04 3.04 14.66
CA ILE A 39 0.04 3.25 15.63
C ILE A 39 0.06 4.71 16.11
N ILE A 40 -0.01 5.66 15.17
CA ILE A 40 -0.05 7.10 15.46
C ILE A 40 -1.29 7.45 16.31
N ARG A 41 -2.48 6.96 15.91
CA ARG A 41 -3.73 7.19 16.65
C ARG A 41 -3.68 6.69 18.09
N ARG A 42 -3.00 5.57 18.34
CA ARG A 42 -2.90 4.95 19.67
C ARG A 42 -1.87 5.63 20.58
N ASN A 43 -0.85 6.26 20.01
CA ASN A 43 0.26 6.84 20.76
C ASN A 43 0.55 8.29 20.33
N PRO A 44 -0.44 9.21 20.40
CA PRO A 44 -0.30 10.56 19.87
C PRO A 44 0.74 11.42 20.61
N GLU A 45 1.16 11.00 21.80
CA GLU A 45 2.12 11.73 22.64
C GLU A 45 3.57 11.29 22.42
N ASP A 46 3.80 10.13 21.79
CA ASP A 46 5.13 9.62 21.50
C ASP A 46 5.70 10.30 20.24
N GLN A 47 6.47 11.35 20.46
CA GLN A 47 7.03 12.19 19.40
C GLN A 47 8.05 11.44 18.52
N ASP A 48 8.83 10.53 19.09
CA ASP A 48 9.82 9.75 18.34
C ASP A 48 9.11 8.73 17.44
N LEU A 49 8.08 8.07 17.97
CA LEU A 49 7.22 7.17 17.21
C LEU A 49 6.49 7.93 16.09
N LEU A 50 5.93 9.10 16.40
CA LEU A 50 5.23 9.94 15.42
C LEU A 50 6.16 10.33 14.28
N PHE A 51 7.35 10.87 14.60
CA PHE A 51 8.33 11.30 13.60
C PHE A 51 8.73 10.14 12.68
N ASN A 52 9.05 8.97 13.25
CA ASN A 52 9.41 7.80 12.45
C ASN A 52 8.24 7.29 11.59
N SER A 53 7.03 7.31 12.13
CA SER A 53 5.83 6.84 11.43
C SER A 53 5.44 7.79 10.29
N GLU A 54 5.58 9.11 10.47
CA GLU A 54 5.33 10.12 9.43
C GLU A 54 6.35 10.03 8.29
N MET A 55 7.63 9.80 8.60
CA MET A 55 8.64 9.56 7.57
C MET A 55 8.32 8.29 6.75
N GLU A 56 7.96 7.19 7.43
CA GLU A 56 7.62 5.94 6.77
C GLU A 56 6.35 6.08 5.91
N LEU A 57 5.32 6.76 6.43
CA LEU A 57 4.09 7.06 5.69
C LEU A 57 4.38 7.84 4.41
N THR A 58 5.17 8.92 4.51
CA THR A 58 5.54 9.74 3.34
C THR A 58 6.22 8.91 2.26
N TYR A 59 7.17 8.05 2.66
CA TYR A 59 7.86 7.15 1.72
C TYR A 59 6.90 6.16 1.05
N LEU A 60 6.00 5.54 1.84
CA LEU A 60 5.03 4.57 1.32
C LEU A 60 3.99 5.21 0.41
N GLU A 61 3.57 6.44 0.67
CA GLU A 61 2.67 7.19 -0.20
C GLU A 61 3.33 7.53 -1.54
N SER A 62 4.58 8.00 -1.53
CA SER A 62 5.33 8.21 -2.78
C SER A 62 5.53 6.91 -3.56
N LEU A 63 5.90 5.82 -2.88
CA LEU A 63 6.08 4.52 -3.54
C LEU A 63 4.76 3.99 -4.13
N ARG A 64 3.64 4.19 -3.42
CA ARG A 64 2.30 3.83 -3.94
C ARG A 64 1.99 4.63 -5.20
N GLU A 65 2.20 5.95 -5.17
CA GLU A 65 1.95 6.83 -6.31
C GLU A 65 2.80 6.42 -7.52
N GLU A 66 4.11 6.19 -7.33
CA GLU A 66 5.00 5.72 -8.40
C GLU A 66 4.52 4.39 -9.00
N LEU A 67 4.11 3.44 -8.16
CA LEU A 67 3.61 2.14 -8.61
C LEU A 67 2.27 2.24 -9.35
N GLU A 68 1.39 3.14 -8.93
CA GLU A 68 0.09 3.37 -9.58
C GLU A 68 0.21 4.17 -10.88
N GLU A 69 1.24 5.01 -11.04
CA GLU A 69 1.50 5.78 -12.27
C GLU A 69 2.22 4.96 -13.38
N ASP A 70 3.02 3.96 -13.02
CA ASP A 70 3.77 3.12 -13.97
C ASP A 70 2.93 1.99 -14.64
N HIS A 71 1.63 1.90 -14.34
CA HIS A 71 0.71 0.84 -14.79
C HIS A 71 -0.60 1.36 -15.42
#